data_AF-A0A016VWK2-F1
#
_entry.id   AF-A0A016VWK2-F1
#
_cell.length_a   1.000
_cell.length_b   1.000
_cell.length_c   1.000
_cell.angle_alpha   90.00
_cell.angle_beta   90.00
_cell.angle_gamma   90.00
#
_symmetry.space_group_name_H-M   'P 1'
#
loop_
_entity.id
_entity.type
_entity.pdbx_description
1 polymer ?
#
loop_
_entity_poly.entity_id
_entity_poly.type
_entity_poly.pdbx_seq_one_letter_code
_entity_poly.pdbx_strand_id
1 'polypeptide(L)'
;MRLLQEDSLHRAHVFLDAMRTTCLSHTRESNLETCKLVAEVMTEALCQDALGGDFLFQDWDIERDFVSKFLEISKRLDSSWISQGLMEIVAENPPCLWFMLPVVKAELATIMTKYENVVDKSKPPTEEMVDRFDRWLYIVRKGDILSERFELTIEIIPHVSCYEGFLLLLEIWRHFQRRGASYNSVLAVHSAILKGEDARLHITMDSNTEMFRLVLQKNIADLGHLFPLLYVSETAP
;
A
#
# COMPACT_ATOMS: atom_id res chain seq x y z
N MET A 1 -24.51 -24.77 6.04
CA MET A 1 -23.52 -23.95 5.31
C MET A 1 -23.30 -22.60 5.96
N ARG A 2 -24.34 -21.79 6.25
CA ARG A 2 -24.20 -20.51 6.99
C ARG A 2 -23.57 -20.62 8.38
N LEU A 3 -24.01 -21.58 9.21
CA LEU A 3 -23.44 -21.79 10.56
C LEU A 3 -21.94 -22.12 10.57
N LEU A 4 -21.47 -22.88 9.58
CA LEU A 4 -20.04 -23.22 9.44
C LEU A 4 -19.19 -22.02 9.00
N GLN A 5 -19.79 -21.06 8.29
CA GLN A 5 -19.16 -19.84 7.82
C GLN A 5 -19.11 -18.77 8.93
N GLU A 6 -20.12 -18.73 9.81
CA GLU A 6 -20.13 -17.91 11.02
C GLU A 6 -19.10 -18.39 12.05
N ASP A 7 -18.98 -19.71 12.25
CA ASP A 7 -17.97 -20.29 13.14
C ASP A 7 -16.53 -20.05 12.66
N SER A 8 -16.27 -20.13 11.35
CA SER A 8 -14.94 -19.86 10.80
C SER A 8 -14.56 -18.38 10.87
N LEU A 9 -15.52 -17.48 10.62
CA LEU A 9 -15.38 -16.04 10.85
C LEU A 9 -15.07 -15.73 12.31
N HIS A 10 -15.83 -16.31 13.23
CA HIS A 10 -15.62 -16.10 14.66
C HIS A 10 -14.22 -16.55 15.11
N ARG A 11 -13.76 -17.72 14.64
CA ARG A 11 -12.40 -18.20 14.91
C ARG A 11 -11.33 -17.28 14.34
N ALA A 12 -11.53 -16.77 13.12
CA ALA A 12 -10.61 -15.81 12.52
C ALA A 12 -10.56 -14.50 13.33
N HIS A 13 -11.69 -14.00 13.82
CA HIS A 13 -11.74 -12.83 14.69
C HIS A 13 -11.02 -13.06 16.03
N VAL A 14 -11.29 -14.18 16.70
CA VAL A 14 -10.60 -14.52 17.96
C VAL A 14 -9.09 -14.63 17.75
N PHE A 15 -8.66 -15.24 16.64
CA PHE A 15 -7.24 -15.31 16.29
C PHE A 15 -6.64 -13.92 16.07
N LEU A 16 -7.29 -13.08 15.26
CA LEU A 16 -6.82 -11.72 14.98
C LEU A 16 -6.79 -10.84 16.24
N ASP A 17 -7.73 -11.01 17.16
CA ASP A 17 -7.76 -10.29 18.43
C ASP A 17 -6.61 -10.71 19.35
N ALA A 18 -6.31 -12.01 19.41
CA ALA A 18 -5.15 -12.53 20.13
C ALA A 18 -3.83 -12.02 19.52
N MET A 19 -3.74 -12.01 18.18
CA MET A 19 -2.57 -11.47 17.46
C MET A 19 -2.41 -9.98 17.69
N ARG A 20 -3.50 -9.21 17.63
CA ARG A 20 -3.50 -7.77 17.92
C ARG A 20 -3.03 -7.52 19.35
N THR A 21 -3.55 -8.26 20.33
CA THR A 21 -3.10 -8.15 21.72
C THR A 21 -1.60 -8.44 21.84
N THR A 22 -1.11 -9.51 21.22
CA THR A 22 0.30 -9.89 21.25
C THR A 22 1.20 -8.83 20.60
N CYS A 23 0.76 -8.26 19.48
CA CYS A 23 1.51 -7.25 18.73
C CYS A 23 1.44 -5.84 19.34
N LEU A 24 0.43 -5.51 20.14
CA LEU A 24 0.13 -4.12 20.54
C LEU A 24 0.12 -3.86 22.04
N SER A 25 0.08 -4.88 22.91
CA SER A 25 -0.16 -4.69 24.35
C SER A 25 1.11 -4.56 25.21
N HIS A 26 2.28 -4.65 24.62
CA HIS A 26 3.56 -4.64 25.33
C HIS A 26 4.28 -3.29 25.20
N THR A 27 5.59 -3.26 25.50
CA THR A 27 6.41 -2.08 25.26
C THR A 27 6.54 -1.83 23.75
N ARG A 28 6.85 -0.58 23.38
CA ARG A 28 7.03 -0.21 21.97
C ARG A 28 8.06 -1.10 21.28
N GLU A 29 9.15 -1.44 21.95
CA GLU A 29 10.21 -2.31 21.40
C GLU A 29 9.70 -3.72 21.13
N SER A 30 9.03 -4.32 22.13
CA SER A 30 8.47 -5.67 22.00
C SER A 30 7.40 -5.74 20.91
N ASN A 31 6.57 -4.70 20.78
CA ASN A 31 5.55 -4.60 19.74
C ASN A 31 6.21 -4.56 18.34
N LEU A 32 7.25 -3.73 18.17
CA LEU A 32 7.99 -3.61 16.91
C LEU A 32 8.66 -4.92 16.50
N GLU A 33 9.34 -5.60 17.42
CA GLU A 33 9.99 -6.90 17.15
C GLU A 33 8.96 -7.97 16.74
N THR A 34 7.83 -8.03 17.44
CA THR A 34 6.75 -8.98 17.14
C THR A 34 6.10 -8.67 15.80
N CYS A 35 5.76 -7.40 15.53
CA CYS A 35 5.17 -6.97 14.26
C CYS A 35 6.12 -7.20 13.08
N LYS A 36 7.43 -6.97 13.26
CA LYS A 36 8.44 -7.30 12.26
C LYS A 36 8.43 -8.80 11.94
N LEU A 37 8.43 -9.66 12.96
CA LEU A 37 8.40 -11.11 12.74
C LEU A 37 7.14 -11.55 11.98
N VAL A 38 5.97 -11.01 12.35
CA VAL A 38 4.72 -11.27 11.63
C VAL A 38 4.82 -10.81 10.18
N ALA A 39 5.36 -9.62 9.93
CA ALA A 39 5.56 -9.07 8.59
C ALA A 39 6.48 -9.96 7.73
N GLU A 40 7.59 -10.43 8.28
CA GLU A 40 8.55 -11.31 7.58
C GLU A 40 7.92 -12.65 7.24
N VAL A 41 7.28 -13.31 8.22
CA VAL A 41 6.59 -14.60 8.00
C VAL A 41 5.48 -14.47 6.97
N MET A 42 4.69 -13.39 7.02
CA MET A 42 3.67 -13.14 6.01
C MET A 42 4.26 -12.91 4.62
N THR A 43 5.35 -12.16 4.52
CA THR A 43 6.02 -11.90 3.25
C THR A 43 6.54 -13.19 2.64
N GLU A 44 7.20 -14.05 3.42
CA GLU A 44 7.63 -15.38 2.98
C GLU A 44 6.46 -16.25 2.53
N ALA A 45 5.40 -16.33 3.34
CA ALA A 45 4.23 -17.17 3.07
C ALA A 45 3.43 -16.73 1.84
N LEU A 46 3.33 -15.42 1.59
CA LEU A 46 2.57 -14.87 0.46
C LEU A 46 3.39 -14.82 -0.83
N CYS A 47 4.70 -14.60 -0.74
CA CYS A 47 5.55 -14.45 -1.92
C CYS A 47 6.08 -15.78 -2.47
N GLN A 48 6.30 -16.83 -1.67
CA GLN A 48 6.70 -18.20 -2.11
C GLN A 48 7.64 -18.21 -3.33
N ASP A 49 8.77 -17.51 -3.26
CA ASP A 49 9.77 -17.37 -4.34
C ASP A 49 9.37 -16.58 -5.61
N ALA A 50 8.11 -16.15 -5.75
CA ALA A 50 7.63 -15.42 -6.92
C ALA A 50 8.40 -14.09 -7.13
N LEU A 51 8.64 -13.36 -6.04
CA LEU A 51 9.37 -12.08 -6.04
C LEU A 51 10.66 -12.11 -5.22
N GLY A 52 11.00 -13.19 -4.52
CA GLY A 52 12.24 -13.29 -3.73
C GLY A 52 12.48 -12.11 -2.76
N GLY A 53 11.43 -11.51 -2.22
CA GLY A 53 11.58 -10.31 -1.39
C GLY A 53 12.08 -9.09 -2.16
N ASP A 54 11.65 -8.90 -3.41
CA ASP A 54 12.02 -7.72 -4.20
C ASP A 54 11.35 -6.45 -3.64
N PHE A 55 12.14 -5.67 -2.90
CA PHE A 55 11.73 -4.37 -2.33
C PHE A 55 11.82 -3.23 -3.36
N LEU A 56 12.54 -3.42 -4.47
CA LEU A 56 12.80 -2.36 -5.42
C LEU A 56 11.64 -2.26 -6.41
N PHE A 57 11.15 -1.04 -6.64
CA PHE A 57 10.21 -0.77 -7.72
C PHE A 57 11.02 -0.42 -8.96
N GLN A 58 10.95 -1.23 -10.02
CA GLN A 58 11.54 -0.87 -11.33
C GLN A 58 10.53 -0.08 -12.16
N ASP A 59 10.92 0.33 -13.36
CA ASP A 59 9.99 0.95 -14.30
C ASP A 59 8.80 0.04 -14.57
N TRP A 60 7.59 0.60 -14.60
CA TRP A 60 6.37 -0.16 -14.81
C TRP A 60 6.38 -0.98 -16.12
N ASP A 61 7.02 -0.46 -17.17
CA ASP A 61 7.16 -1.16 -18.45
C ASP A 61 7.98 -2.45 -18.35
N ILE A 62 8.84 -2.57 -17.34
CA ILE A 62 9.59 -3.80 -17.02
C ILE A 62 8.75 -4.68 -16.09
N GLU A 63 8.15 -4.08 -15.06
CA GLU A 63 7.44 -4.80 -13.99
C GLU A 63 6.14 -5.45 -14.48
N ARG A 64 5.51 -4.85 -15.49
CA ARG A 64 4.29 -5.37 -16.10
C ARG A 64 4.48 -6.78 -16.68
N ASP A 65 5.71 -7.16 -17.04
CA ASP A 65 6.01 -8.50 -17.54
C ASP A 65 5.88 -9.58 -16.45
N PHE A 66 5.91 -9.18 -15.18
CA PHE A 66 5.76 -10.06 -14.01
C PHE A 66 4.37 -10.02 -13.39
N VAL A 67 3.38 -9.41 -14.07
CA VAL A 67 2.00 -9.25 -13.56
C VAL A 67 1.35 -10.54 -13.08
N SER A 68 1.61 -11.67 -13.76
CA SER A 68 1.09 -12.98 -13.33
C SER A 68 1.51 -13.33 -11.90
N LYS A 69 2.72 -12.97 -11.50
CA LYS A 69 3.24 -13.19 -10.14
C LYS A 69 2.59 -12.26 -9.12
N PHE A 70 2.42 -10.99 -9.47
CA PHE A 70 1.72 -10.02 -8.61
C PHE A 70 0.27 -10.45 -8.34
N LEU A 71 -0.44 -10.90 -9.39
CA LEU A 71 -1.79 -11.44 -9.29
C LEU A 71 -1.85 -12.69 -8.40
N GLU A 72 -0.83 -13.55 -8.43
CA GLU A 72 -0.78 -14.74 -7.59
C GLU A 72 -0.61 -14.40 -6.10
N ILE A 73 0.30 -13.47 -5.78
CA ILE A 73 0.49 -12.96 -4.41
C ILE A 73 -0.79 -12.31 -3.92
N SER A 74 -1.40 -11.47 -4.76
CA SER A 74 -2.65 -10.78 -4.49
C SER A 74 -3.79 -11.76 -4.19
N LYS A 75 -3.91 -12.82 -4.99
CA LYS A 75 -4.88 -13.90 -4.78
C LYS A 75 -4.63 -14.66 -3.48
N ARG A 76 -3.37 -14.89 -3.10
CA ARG A 76 -3.04 -15.52 -1.79
C ARG A 76 -3.43 -14.61 -0.63
N LEU A 77 -3.18 -13.31 -0.74
CA LEU A 77 -3.61 -12.33 0.27
C LEU A 77 -5.14 -12.34 0.42
N ASP A 78 -5.87 -12.34 -0.70
CA ASP A 78 -7.34 -12.39 -0.75
C ASP A 78 -7.93 -13.76 -0.32
N SER A 79 -7.11 -14.81 -0.21
CA SER A 79 -7.60 -16.16 0.10
C SER A 79 -8.05 -16.36 1.55
N SER A 80 -7.69 -15.44 2.45
CA SER A 80 -8.01 -15.55 3.88
C SER A 80 -8.16 -14.18 4.55
N TRP A 81 -9.21 -14.00 5.34
CA TRP A 81 -9.38 -12.83 6.20
C TRP A 81 -8.27 -12.68 7.23
N ILE A 82 -7.60 -13.78 7.59
CA ILE A 82 -6.46 -13.74 8.50
C ILE A 82 -5.30 -12.98 7.86
N SER A 83 -5.02 -13.21 6.57
CA SER A 83 -3.92 -12.52 5.88
C SER A 83 -4.17 -11.02 5.80
N GLN A 84 -5.39 -10.62 5.45
CA GLN A 84 -5.79 -9.20 5.44
C GLN A 84 -5.71 -8.57 6.85
N GLY A 85 -6.27 -9.25 7.86
CA GLY A 85 -6.24 -8.75 9.24
C GLY A 85 -4.84 -8.67 9.85
N LEU A 86 -3.94 -9.60 9.53
CA LEU A 86 -2.55 -9.53 9.98
C LEU A 86 -1.80 -8.36 9.33
N MET A 87 -2.03 -8.11 8.03
CA MET A 87 -1.47 -6.93 7.35
C MET A 87 -1.95 -5.64 8.01
N GLU A 88 -3.23 -5.56 8.39
CA GLU A 88 -3.78 -4.43 9.14
C GLU A 88 -3.14 -4.22 10.53
N ILE A 89 -2.84 -5.31 11.24
CA ILE A 89 -2.17 -5.28 12.57
C ILE A 89 -0.71 -4.82 12.41
N VAL A 90 0.00 -5.34 11.42
CA VAL A 90 1.38 -4.91 11.11
C VAL A 90 1.43 -3.43 10.76
N ALA A 91 0.45 -2.94 9.99
CA ALA A 91 0.35 -1.53 9.64
C ALA A 91 0.15 -0.60 10.84
N GLU A 92 -0.26 -1.08 12.02
CA GLU A 92 -0.42 -0.23 13.22
C GLU A 92 0.92 0.16 13.87
N ASN A 93 2.03 -0.46 13.48
CA ASN A 93 3.35 -0.22 14.07
C ASN A 93 4.38 0.16 12.99
N PRO A 94 4.42 1.41 12.51
CA PRO A 94 5.50 1.86 11.65
C PRO A 94 6.88 1.64 12.30
N PRO A 95 7.88 1.11 11.58
CA PRO A 95 7.92 0.92 10.13
C PRO A 95 7.59 -0.52 9.68
N CYS A 96 6.94 -1.36 10.49
CA CYS A 96 6.85 -2.81 10.24
C CYS A 96 6.20 -3.19 8.90
N LEU A 97 5.25 -2.39 8.38
CA LEU A 97 4.64 -2.63 7.06
C LEU A 97 5.66 -2.57 5.93
N TRP A 98 6.77 -1.84 6.09
CA TRP A 98 7.84 -1.80 5.09
C TRP A 98 8.49 -3.16 4.87
N PHE A 99 8.49 -4.09 5.83
CA PHE A 99 8.96 -5.46 5.60
C PHE A 99 8.03 -6.26 4.69
N MET A 100 6.76 -5.83 4.55
CA MET A 100 5.78 -6.38 3.62
C MET A 100 5.74 -5.64 2.27
N LEU A 101 6.72 -4.79 1.97
CA LEU A 101 6.73 -4.01 0.73
C LEU A 101 6.54 -4.84 -0.56
N PRO A 102 7.08 -6.06 -0.70
CA PRO A 102 6.79 -6.91 -1.87
C PRO A 102 5.30 -7.24 -2.04
N VAL A 103 4.56 -7.42 -0.93
CA VAL A 103 3.12 -7.67 -0.94
C VAL A 103 2.35 -6.39 -1.29
N VAL A 104 2.75 -5.25 -0.71
CA VAL A 104 2.19 -3.93 -1.04
C VAL A 104 2.38 -3.60 -2.53
N LYS A 105 3.58 -3.88 -3.06
CA LYS A 105 3.96 -3.74 -4.48
C LYS A 105 3.05 -4.59 -5.36
N ALA A 106 2.85 -5.86 -4.99
CA ALA A 106 1.99 -6.78 -5.73
C ALA A 106 0.52 -6.33 -5.80
N GLU A 107 -0.02 -5.81 -4.70
CA GLU A 107 -1.37 -5.25 -4.68
C GLU A 107 -1.47 -4.00 -5.57
N LEU A 108 -0.53 -3.06 -5.47
CA LEU A 108 -0.52 -1.87 -6.34
C LEU A 108 -0.42 -2.26 -7.82
N ALA A 109 0.49 -3.17 -8.17
CA ALA A 109 0.64 -3.68 -9.53
C ALA A 109 -0.66 -4.34 -10.05
N THR A 110 -1.35 -5.09 -9.18
CA THR A 110 -2.64 -5.71 -9.51
C THR A 110 -3.72 -4.66 -9.78
N ILE A 111 -3.79 -3.60 -8.96
CA ILE A 111 -4.70 -2.48 -9.16
C ILE A 111 -4.36 -1.77 -10.48
N MET A 112 -3.10 -1.39 -10.70
CA MET A 112 -2.64 -0.73 -11.93
C MET A 112 -2.97 -1.55 -13.18
N THR A 113 -2.76 -2.86 -13.13
CA THR A 113 -3.07 -3.79 -14.24
C THR A 113 -4.56 -3.74 -14.60
N LYS A 114 -5.46 -3.66 -13.61
CA LYS A 114 -6.90 -3.54 -13.88
C LYS A 114 -7.24 -2.23 -14.58
N TYR A 115 -6.68 -1.10 -14.13
CA TYR A 115 -6.88 0.19 -14.79
C TYR A 115 -6.30 0.22 -16.21
N GLU A 116 -5.11 -0.35 -16.40
CA GLU A 116 -4.43 -0.35 -17.68
C GLU A 116 -5.15 -1.18 -18.75
N ASN A 117 -5.77 -2.29 -18.36
CA ASN A 117 -6.38 -3.26 -19.26
C ASN A 117 -7.90 -3.06 -19.47
N VAL A 118 -8.49 -1.98 -18.94
CA VAL A 118 -9.88 -1.63 -19.25
C VAL A 118 -10.02 -1.40 -20.76
N VAL A 119 -11.02 -2.04 -21.38
CA VAL A 119 -11.28 -1.95 -22.82
C VAL A 119 -11.56 -0.52 -23.26
N ASP A 120 -12.41 0.18 -22.51
CA ASP A 120 -12.73 1.59 -22.72
C ASP A 120 -12.11 2.45 -21.61
N LYS A 121 -10.90 2.95 -21.87
CA LYS A 121 -10.14 3.75 -20.90
C LYS A 121 -10.73 5.13 -20.62
N SER A 122 -11.73 5.56 -21.40
CA SER A 122 -12.42 6.85 -21.19
C SER A 122 -13.47 6.80 -20.09
N LYS A 123 -13.92 5.61 -19.71
CA LYS A 123 -14.91 5.42 -18.65
C LYS A 123 -14.30 5.58 -17.26
N PRO A 124 -15.11 6.00 -16.26
CA PRO A 124 -14.68 5.99 -14.86
C PRO A 124 -14.40 4.56 -14.38
N PRO A 125 -13.57 4.38 -13.34
CA PRO A 125 -13.32 3.08 -12.74
C PRO A 125 -14.61 2.48 -12.15
N THR A 126 -14.66 1.15 -12.09
CA THR A 126 -15.77 0.45 -11.43
C THR A 126 -15.66 0.56 -9.91
N GLU A 127 -16.76 0.36 -9.20
CA GLU A 127 -16.79 0.32 -7.72
C GLU A 127 -15.76 -0.67 -7.16
N GLU A 128 -15.65 -1.87 -7.74
CA GLU A 128 -14.65 -2.87 -7.35
C GLU A 128 -13.20 -2.35 -7.47
N MET A 129 -12.90 -1.54 -8.51
CA MET A 129 -11.57 -0.96 -8.71
C MET A 129 -11.29 0.13 -7.67
N VAL A 130 -12.30 0.94 -7.35
CA VAL A 130 -12.22 1.99 -6.32
C VAL A 130 -12.05 1.37 -4.94
N ASP A 131 -12.89 0.40 -4.56
CA ASP A 131 -12.84 -0.28 -3.26
C ASP A 131 -11.52 -1.02 -3.05
N ARG A 132 -10.94 -1.60 -4.10
CA ARG A 132 -9.63 -2.26 -4.00
C ARG A 132 -8.52 -1.23 -3.79
N PHE A 133 -8.56 -0.10 -4.49
CA PHE A 133 -7.61 0.98 -4.29
C PHE A 133 -7.74 1.60 -2.90
N ASP A 134 -8.97 1.85 -2.43
CA ASP A 134 -9.24 2.42 -1.11
C ASP A 134 -8.68 1.54 0.01
N ARG A 135 -8.95 0.22 -0.02
CA ARG A 135 -8.37 -0.72 0.94
C ARG A 135 -6.84 -0.72 0.91
N TRP A 136 -6.24 -0.71 -0.27
CA TRP A 136 -4.79 -0.61 -0.40
C TRP A 136 -4.26 0.70 0.20
N LEU A 137 -4.90 1.83 -0.14
CA LEU A 137 -4.52 3.15 0.34
C LEU A 137 -4.62 3.26 1.87
N TYR A 138 -5.69 2.73 2.46
CA TYR A 138 -5.87 2.66 3.91
C TYR A 138 -4.70 1.95 4.60
N ILE A 139 -4.29 0.79 4.09
CA ILE A 139 -3.18 0.02 4.67
C ILE A 139 -1.86 0.78 4.58
N VAL A 140 -1.54 1.35 3.42
CA VAL A 140 -0.26 2.05 3.21
C VAL A 140 -0.19 3.37 3.98
N ARG A 141 -1.32 4.06 4.18
CA ARG A 141 -1.41 5.23 5.05
C ARG A 141 -1.22 4.85 6.52
N LYS A 142 -1.93 3.82 6.98
CA LYS A 142 -1.85 3.33 8.35
C LYS A 142 -0.41 2.95 8.73
N GLY A 143 0.31 2.30 7.81
CA GLY A 143 1.71 1.91 8.00
C GLY A 143 2.76 2.99 7.78
N ASP A 144 2.37 4.25 7.54
CA ASP A 144 3.29 5.38 7.25
C ASP A 144 4.28 5.07 6.11
N ILE A 145 3.78 4.44 5.04
CA ILE A 145 4.60 4.10 3.87
C ILE A 145 4.26 4.93 2.63
N LEU A 146 3.21 5.74 2.64
CA LEU A 146 2.85 6.64 1.54
C LEU A 146 2.87 8.10 2.01
N SER A 147 3.29 9.03 1.14
CA SER A 147 3.25 10.46 1.48
C SER A 147 1.80 10.96 1.52
N GLU A 148 1.48 11.84 2.48
CA GLU A 148 0.16 12.45 2.65
C GLU A 148 -0.38 13.10 1.36
N ARG A 149 0.49 13.55 0.46
CA ARG A 149 0.08 14.13 -0.84
C ARG A 149 -0.71 13.18 -1.73
N PHE A 150 -0.39 11.89 -1.66
CA PHE A 150 -1.08 10.89 -2.46
C PHE A 150 -2.42 10.48 -1.84
N GLU A 151 -2.76 10.96 -0.65
CA GLU A 151 -4.06 10.71 -0.02
C GLU A 151 -5.19 11.29 -0.85
N LEU A 152 -4.97 12.45 -1.50
CA LEU A 152 -5.93 13.08 -2.41
C LEU A 152 -6.38 12.15 -3.54
N THR A 153 -5.58 11.13 -3.87
CA THR A 153 -5.93 10.15 -4.90
C THR A 153 -7.25 9.44 -4.59
N ILE A 154 -7.61 9.27 -3.30
CA ILE A 154 -8.90 8.67 -2.90
C ILE A 154 -10.10 9.49 -3.38
N GLU A 155 -9.98 10.82 -3.34
CA GLU A 155 -11.01 11.75 -3.75
C GLU A 155 -10.98 12.00 -5.26
N ILE A 156 -9.84 11.78 -5.91
CA ILE A 156 -9.69 12.00 -7.35
C ILE A 156 -10.15 10.78 -8.16
N ILE A 157 -9.73 9.58 -7.79
CA ILE A 157 -9.92 8.36 -8.60
C ILE A 157 -11.37 8.09 -9.03
N PRO A 158 -12.39 8.27 -8.16
CA PRO A 158 -13.78 8.00 -8.54
C PRO A 158 -14.31 8.92 -9.66
N HIS A 159 -13.69 10.08 -9.86
CA HIS A 159 -14.17 11.15 -10.74
C HIS A 159 -13.40 11.27 -12.06
N VAL A 160 -12.41 10.41 -12.29
CA VAL A 160 -11.55 10.47 -13.47
C VAL A 160 -11.74 9.24 -14.33
N SER A 161 -11.30 9.31 -15.59
CA SER A 161 -11.28 8.14 -16.48
C SER A 161 -10.28 7.09 -15.99
N CYS A 162 -10.47 5.82 -16.39
CA CYS A 162 -9.52 4.74 -16.09
C CYS A 162 -8.10 5.04 -16.60
N TYR A 163 -7.97 5.76 -17.71
CA TYR A 163 -6.68 6.24 -18.20
C TYR A 163 -6.01 7.20 -17.21
N GLU A 164 -6.73 8.22 -16.75
CA GLU A 164 -6.20 9.18 -15.78
C GLU A 164 -5.92 8.52 -14.44
N GLY A 165 -6.81 7.64 -13.98
CA GLY A 165 -6.58 6.83 -12.78
C GLY A 165 -5.30 6.01 -12.87
N PHE A 166 -5.03 5.36 -14.01
CA PHE A 166 -3.76 4.66 -14.25
C PHE A 166 -2.55 5.60 -14.14
N LEU A 167 -2.62 6.81 -14.71
CA LEU A 167 -1.52 7.78 -14.63
C LEU A 167 -1.24 8.24 -13.20
N LEU A 168 -2.28 8.42 -12.38
CA LEU A 168 -2.12 8.76 -10.96
C LEU A 168 -1.48 7.60 -10.18
N LEU A 169 -1.95 6.37 -10.41
CA LEU A 169 -1.36 5.17 -9.81
C LEU A 169 0.11 4.98 -10.24
N LEU A 170 0.45 5.33 -11.48
CA LEU A 170 1.82 5.30 -11.98
C LEU A 170 2.71 6.33 -11.26
N GLU A 171 2.19 7.50 -10.87
CA GLU A 171 2.96 8.42 -10.03
C GLU A 171 3.17 7.90 -8.61
N ILE A 172 2.19 7.18 -8.05
CA ILE A 172 2.38 6.45 -6.78
C ILE A 172 3.47 5.38 -6.92
N TRP A 173 3.46 4.63 -8.03
CA TRP A 173 4.50 3.64 -8.32
C TRP A 173 5.89 4.28 -8.42
N ARG A 174 6.01 5.37 -9.19
CA ARG A 174 7.26 6.14 -9.35
C ARG A 174 7.73 6.73 -8.03
N HIS A 175 6.82 7.08 -7.12
CA HIS A 175 7.18 7.51 -5.78
C HIS A 175 7.91 6.41 -4.99
N PHE A 176 7.43 5.17 -5.04
CA PHE A 176 8.16 4.04 -4.44
C PHE A 176 9.48 3.74 -5.15
N GLN A 177 9.52 3.84 -6.48
CA GLN A 177 10.75 3.69 -7.27
C GLN A 177 11.82 4.70 -6.88
N ARG A 178 11.48 5.99 -6.79
CA ARG A 178 12.42 7.06 -6.38
C ARG A 178 12.91 6.87 -4.95
N ARG A 179 12.09 6.31 -4.05
CA ARG A 179 12.50 6.01 -2.67
C ARG A 179 13.58 4.92 -2.60
N GLY A 180 13.60 3.98 -3.55
CA GLY A 180 14.62 2.94 -3.62
C GLY A 180 14.77 2.14 -2.32
N ALA A 181 13.66 1.90 -1.61
CA ALA A 181 13.69 1.20 -0.34
C ALA A 181 14.24 -0.22 -0.54
N SER A 182 15.20 -0.59 0.30
CA SER A 182 15.78 -1.93 0.33
C SER A 182 15.51 -2.56 1.69
N TYR A 183 15.53 -3.89 1.76
CA TYR A 183 15.42 -4.59 3.03
C TYR A 183 16.40 -4.05 4.10
N ASN A 184 17.65 -3.79 3.69
CA ASN A 184 18.68 -3.28 4.58
C ASN A 184 18.39 -1.86 5.08
N SER A 185 17.83 -0.98 4.24
CA SER A 185 17.45 0.37 4.68
C SER A 185 16.27 0.33 5.65
N VAL A 186 15.28 -0.54 5.40
CA VAL A 186 14.16 -0.76 6.33
C VAL A 186 14.67 -1.30 7.67
N LEU A 187 15.56 -2.29 7.63
CA LEU A 187 16.16 -2.90 8.83
C LEU A 187 16.98 -1.89 9.63
N ALA A 188 17.71 -0.99 8.97
CA ALA A 188 18.47 0.07 9.62
C ALA A 188 17.54 1.05 10.36
N VAL A 189 16.46 1.51 9.71
CA VAL A 189 15.46 2.40 10.34
C VAL A 189 14.78 1.72 11.51
N HIS A 190 14.34 0.47 11.36
CA HIS A 190 13.77 -0.32 12.45
C HIS A 190 14.73 -0.42 13.65
N SER A 191 16.00 -0.71 13.40
CA SER A 191 17.02 -0.83 14.45
C SER A 191 17.33 0.49 15.14
N ALA A 192 17.26 1.61 14.43
CA ALA A 192 17.40 2.95 15.00
C ALA A 192 16.21 3.30 15.91
N ILE A 193 14.99 3.00 15.48
CA ILE A 193 13.78 3.21 16.31
C ILE A 193 13.83 2.37 17.59
N LEU A 194 14.29 1.12 17.53
CA LEU A 194 14.49 0.29 18.72
C LEU A 194 15.50 0.88 19.72
N LYS A 195 16.44 1.71 19.24
CA LYS A 195 17.39 2.43 20.10
C LYS A 195 16.84 3.76 20.63
N GLY A 196 15.59 4.10 20.28
CA GLY A 196 14.94 5.36 20.66
C GLY A 196 15.25 6.54 19.73
N GLU A 197 15.81 6.29 18.54
CA GLU A 197 16.07 7.34 17.55
C GLU A 197 14.78 7.66 16.76
N ASP A 198 14.57 8.94 16.41
CA ASP A 198 13.52 9.34 15.46
C ASP A 198 14.03 9.12 14.03
N ALA A 199 14.02 7.85 13.61
CA ALA A 199 14.41 7.44 12.27
C ALA A 199 13.18 7.18 11.41
N ARG A 200 13.23 7.68 10.17
CA ARG A 200 12.24 7.39 9.14
C ARG A 200 12.96 7.08 7.83
N LEU A 201 12.33 6.33 6.94
CA LEU A 201 12.84 6.19 5.58
C LEU A 201 12.71 7.57 4.92
N HIS A 202 13.84 8.29 4.80
CA HIS A 202 13.89 9.66 4.28
C HIS A 202 13.21 9.75 2.91
N ILE A 203 12.20 10.62 2.85
CA ILE A 203 11.47 10.94 1.64
C ILE A 203 12.15 12.16 1.02
N THR A 204 13.03 11.96 0.04
CA THR A 204 13.30 13.04 -0.91
C THR A 204 12.02 13.26 -1.69
N MET A 205 11.29 14.33 -1.34
CA MET A 205 10.12 14.78 -2.08
C MET A 205 10.60 15.32 -3.43
N ASP A 206 10.83 14.44 -4.40
CA ASP A 206 10.93 14.90 -5.77
C ASP A 206 9.54 15.31 -6.25
N SER A 207 9.36 16.63 -6.18
CA SER A 207 8.26 17.56 -6.46
C SER A 207 7.38 17.34 -7.69
N ASN A 208 7.42 16.20 -8.36
CA ASN A 208 6.69 16.02 -9.61
C ASN A 208 5.22 15.63 -9.39
N THR A 209 4.41 16.57 -8.89
CA THR A 209 2.94 16.48 -8.84
C THR A 209 2.29 16.89 -10.16
N GLU A 210 3.06 17.03 -11.23
CA GLU A 210 2.58 17.53 -12.52
C GLU A 210 1.41 16.71 -13.05
N MET A 211 1.46 15.38 -12.90
CA MET A 211 0.35 14.52 -13.36
C MET A 211 -0.93 14.79 -12.57
N PHE A 212 -0.83 14.94 -11.24
CA PHE A 212 -1.97 15.32 -10.41
C PHE A 212 -2.51 16.69 -10.84
N ARG A 213 -1.62 17.66 -11.08
CA ARG A 213 -1.99 19.01 -11.54
C ARG A 213 -2.76 18.95 -12.86
N LEU A 214 -2.27 18.19 -13.84
CA LEU A 214 -2.89 18.06 -15.16
C LEU A 214 -4.26 17.36 -15.09
N VAL A 215 -4.37 16.29 -14.30
CA VAL A 215 -5.63 15.56 -14.12
C VAL A 215 -6.68 16.45 -13.43
N LEU A 216 -6.30 17.18 -12.37
CA LEU A 216 -7.20 18.13 -11.69
C LEU A 216 -7.62 19.28 -12.62
N GLN A 217 -6.71 19.83 -13.43
CA GLN A 217 -7.03 20.90 -14.37
C GLN A 217 -8.00 20.45 -15.46
N LYS A 218 -7.82 19.24 -16.00
CA LYS A 218 -8.72 18.68 -17.00
C LYS A 218 -10.11 18.42 -16.43
N ASN A 219 -10.20 18.06 -15.14
CA ASN A 219 -11.43 17.73 -14.43
C ASN A 219 -11.84 18.84 -13.43
N ILE A 220 -11.54 20.11 -13.76
CA ILE A 220 -11.68 21.24 -12.83
C ILE A 220 -13.11 21.49 -12.35
N ALA A 221 -14.11 21.09 -13.14
CA ALA A 221 -15.52 21.25 -12.79
C ALA A 221 -15.87 20.49 -11.50
N ASP A 222 -15.32 19.28 -11.34
CA ASP A 222 -15.61 18.40 -10.20
C ASP A 222 -14.49 18.45 -9.15
N LEU A 223 -13.24 18.55 -9.58
CA LEU A 223 -12.06 18.41 -8.73
C LEU A 223 -11.30 19.70 -8.48
N GLY A 224 -11.77 20.85 -8.98
CA GLY A 224 -11.07 22.13 -8.85
C GLY A 224 -10.81 22.56 -7.40
N HIS A 225 -11.67 22.14 -6.47
CA HIS A 225 -11.52 22.40 -5.04
C HIS A 225 -10.33 21.68 -4.40
N LEU A 226 -9.80 20.61 -5.02
CA LEU A 226 -8.62 19.87 -4.55
C LEU A 226 -7.30 20.50 -5.03
N PHE A 227 -7.35 21.36 -6.05
CA PHE A 227 -6.16 21.96 -6.64
C PHE A 227 -5.26 22.71 -5.64
N PRO A 228 -5.79 23.50 -4.69
CA PRO A 228 -4.96 24.15 -3.67
C PRO A 228 -4.25 23.15 -2.74
N LEU A 229 -4.86 21.98 -2.48
CA LEU A 229 -4.35 20.99 -1.53
C LEU A 229 -3.06 20.30 -2.03
N LEU A 230 -2.82 20.28 -3.34
CA LEU A 230 -1.55 19.79 -3.91
C LEU A 230 -0.32 20.54 -3.39
N TYR A 231 -0.48 21.82 -3.02
CA TYR A 231 0.61 22.71 -2.61
C TYR A 231 0.70 22.90 -1.08
N VAL A 232 -0.37 22.61 -0.33
CA VAL A 232 -0.39 22.80 1.13
C VAL A 232 0.62 21.89 1.84
N SER A 233 0.86 20.69 1.29
CA SER A 233 1.85 19.75 1.82
C SER A 233 3.33 20.18 1.63
N GLU A 234 3.60 21.27 0.89
CA GLU A 234 4.96 21.86 0.80
C GLU A 234 5.30 22.80 1.96
N THR A 235 4.34 23.08 2.84
CA THR A 235 4.46 24.17 3.84
C THR A 235 4.44 23.72 5.31
N ALA A 236 4.62 22.43 5.61
CA ALA A 236 4.88 22.01 6.98
C ALA A 236 6.38 22.20 7.30
N PRO A 237 6.74 23.05 8.29
CA PRO A 237 8.13 23.32 8.68
C PRO A 237 8.83 22.12 9.33
#